data_AF-A0A2V8ZW81-F1
#
_entry.id   AF-A0A2V8ZW81-F1
#
_cell.length_a   1.000
_cell.length_b   1.000
_cell.length_c   1.000
_cell.angle_alpha   90.00
_cell.angle_beta   90.00
_cell.angle_gamma   90.00
#
_symmetry.space_group_name_H-M   'P 1'
#
loop_
_entity.id
_entity.type
_entity.pdbx_description
1 polymer ?
#
loop_
_entity_poly.entity_id
_entity_poly.type
_entity_poly.pdbx_seq_one_letter_code
_entity_poly.pdbx_strand_id
1 'polypeptide(L)'
;MSKPLRPRPGHAGPLAFFNVVLQGSGAPESLVGAVRAAVASLDKSLALFHVRTMPQIIAEAMTTTQYETVLLVSMAALAVLLAAVGTYGVMSTVVGQRTNEIGIRMAVGARPREILAMVVRQAFLLVMIGIVVGWGGAAGAAKAIESLLFHVPPFDPVTCAGVSAMLALVALAACWIPVRRAMRVDPMVALRDE
;
A
#
# COMPACT_ATOMS: atom_id res chain seq x y z
N MET A 1 36.86 -4.02 -27.06
CA MET A 1 38.00 -3.19 -26.59
C MET A 1 37.63 -2.60 -25.24
N SER A 2 37.66 -3.42 -24.18
CA SER A 2 37.14 -3.13 -22.84
C SER A 2 38.30 -2.96 -21.86
N LYS A 3 38.39 -1.76 -21.30
CA LYS A 3 39.48 -1.25 -20.44
C LYS A 3 39.44 -1.92 -19.04
N PRO A 4 40.54 -2.48 -18.51
CA PRO A 4 40.54 -3.09 -17.19
C PRO A 4 40.60 -2.02 -16.09
N LEU A 5 39.70 -2.12 -15.11
CA LEU A 5 39.64 -1.28 -13.92
C LEU A 5 40.81 -1.62 -12.98
N ARG A 6 41.61 -0.61 -12.62
CA ARG A 6 42.68 -0.73 -11.62
C ARG A 6 42.10 -0.72 -10.20
N PRO A 7 42.45 -1.67 -9.32
CA PRO A 7 42.05 -1.63 -7.92
C PRO A 7 42.81 -0.54 -7.14
N ARG A 8 42.09 0.25 -6.35
CA ARG A 8 42.64 1.24 -5.40
C ARG A 8 43.06 0.55 -4.09
N PRO A 9 44.22 0.89 -3.50
CA PRO A 9 44.61 0.33 -2.20
C PRO A 9 43.94 1.12 -1.07
N GLY A 10 43.10 0.45 -0.28
CA GLY A 10 42.50 1.02 0.92
C GLY A 10 42.30 -0.05 2.00
N HIS A 11 43.13 0.04 3.04
CA HIS A 11 42.94 -0.45 4.42
C HIS A 11 42.31 -1.86 4.60
N ALA A 12 43.17 -2.89 4.57
CA ALA A 12 42.82 -4.25 4.98
C ALA A 12 42.81 -4.37 6.52
N GLY A 13 41.62 -4.54 7.11
CA GLY A 13 41.48 -5.17 8.42
C GLY A 13 41.70 -6.69 8.34
N PRO A 14 41.87 -7.42 9.46
CA PRO A 14 42.36 -8.81 9.49
C PRO A 14 41.46 -9.87 8.84
N LEU A 15 40.27 -9.50 8.32
CA LEU A 15 39.33 -10.36 7.61
C LEU A 15 38.84 -9.65 6.35
N ALA A 16 39.74 -9.41 5.40
CA ALA A 16 39.40 -8.81 4.11
C ALA A 16 38.64 -9.81 3.24
N PHE A 17 37.30 -9.80 3.32
CA PHE A 17 36.46 -10.46 2.34
C PHE A 17 36.55 -9.69 1.02
N PHE A 18 37.28 -10.25 0.05
CA PHE A 18 37.29 -9.72 -1.31
C PHE A 18 36.05 -10.18 -2.07
N ASN A 19 35.09 -9.27 -2.25
CA ASN A 19 33.94 -9.50 -3.10
C ASN A 19 34.31 -9.16 -4.55
N VAL A 20 34.20 -10.14 -5.45
CA VAL A 20 34.45 -9.97 -6.88
C VAL A 20 33.16 -10.26 -7.63
N VAL A 21 32.63 -9.26 -8.33
CA VAL A 21 31.45 -9.39 -9.19
C VAL A 21 31.93 -9.63 -10.61
N LEU A 22 31.49 -10.72 -11.21
CA LEU A 22 31.85 -11.10 -12.57
C LEU A 22 30.59 -11.07 -13.44
N GLN A 23 30.68 -10.40 -14.58
CA GLN A 23 29.62 -10.36 -15.58
C GLN A 23 30.09 -11.13 -16.81
N GLY A 24 29.35 -12.16 -17.20
CA GLY A 24 29.65 -12.98 -18.37
C GLY A 24 28.39 -13.45 -19.08
N SER A 25 28.46 -13.64 -20.39
CA SER A 25 27.39 -14.20 -21.22
C SER A 25 27.56 -15.72 -21.29
N GLY A 26 26.95 -16.46 -20.36
CA GLY A 26 27.04 -17.93 -20.28
C GLY A 26 26.34 -18.52 -19.05
N ALA A 27 26.20 -19.85 -19.01
CA ALA A 27 25.60 -20.54 -17.86
C ALA A 27 26.45 -20.31 -16.59
N PRO A 28 25.87 -19.91 -15.45
CA PRO A 28 26.62 -19.52 -14.25
C PRO A 28 27.62 -20.59 -13.78
N GLU A 29 27.24 -21.87 -13.89
CA GLU A 29 28.06 -23.01 -13.49
C GLU A 29 29.38 -23.10 -14.28
N SER A 30 29.34 -22.77 -15.58
CA SER A 30 30.52 -22.76 -16.46
C SER A 30 31.49 -21.62 -16.11
N LEU A 31 30.96 -20.46 -15.70
CA LEU A 31 31.75 -19.31 -15.27
C LEU A 31 32.39 -19.57 -13.90
N VAL A 32 31.65 -20.22 -12.99
CA VAL A 32 32.19 -20.62 -11.68
C VAL A 32 33.33 -21.63 -11.83
N GLY A 33 33.19 -22.60 -12.73
CA GLY A 33 34.25 -23.56 -13.04
C GLY A 33 35.52 -22.89 -13.59
N ALA A 34 35.37 -21.98 -14.55
CA ALA A 34 36.49 -21.24 -15.14
C ALA A 34 37.20 -20.32 -14.12
N VAL A 35 36.44 -19.65 -13.26
CA VAL A 35 36.98 -18.78 -12.20
C VAL A 35 37.69 -19.59 -11.13
N ARG A 36 37.13 -20.75 -10.73
CA ARG A 36 37.78 -21.67 -9.80
C ARG A 36 39.12 -22.18 -10.33
N ALA A 37 39.18 -22.55 -11.60
CA ALA A 37 40.42 -22.98 -12.24
C ALA A 37 41.48 -21.86 -12.29
N ALA A 38 41.07 -20.63 -12.62
CA ALA A 38 41.95 -19.47 -12.65
C ALA A 38 42.48 -19.10 -11.25
N VAL A 39 41.63 -19.12 -10.22
CA VAL A 39 42.05 -18.83 -8.83
C VAL A 39 42.97 -19.92 -8.28
N ALA A 40 42.66 -21.20 -8.55
CA ALA A 40 43.51 -22.33 -8.15
C ALA A 40 44.90 -22.32 -8.83
N SER A 41 45.03 -21.66 -9.98
CA SER A 41 46.31 -21.48 -10.67
C SER A 41 47.20 -20.39 -10.05
N LEU A 42 46.59 -19.45 -9.29
CA LEU A 42 47.30 -18.37 -8.60
C LEU A 42 47.72 -18.79 -7.19
N ASP A 43 46.81 -19.41 -6.43
CA ASP A 43 47.11 -19.92 -5.09
C ASP A 43 46.09 -21.00 -4.68
N LYS A 44 46.58 -22.19 -4.31
CA LYS A 44 45.73 -23.31 -3.85
C LYS A 44 45.12 -23.09 -2.47
N SER A 45 45.65 -22.16 -1.68
CA SER A 45 45.15 -21.84 -0.35
C SER A 45 43.90 -20.94 -0.37
N LEU A 46 43.60 -20.30 -1.50
CA LEU A 46 42.42 -19.47 -1.69
C LEU A 46 41.18 -20.32 -2.00
N ALA A 47 40.48 -20.74 -0.95
CA ALA A 47 39.19 -21.39 -1.09
C ALA A 47 38.11 -20.38 -1.50
N LEU A 48 37.41 -20.66 -2.60
CA LEU A 48 36.23 -19.92 -3.03
C LEU A 48 35.06 -20.22 -2.09
N PHE A 49 34.83 -19.35 -1.12
CA PHE A 49 33.65 -19.38 -0.25
C PHE A 49 32.54 -18.50 -0.83
N HIS A 50 31.27 -18.92 -0.67
CA HIS A 50 30.08 -18.15 -1.06
C HIS A 50 30.00 -17.70 -2.52
N VAL A 51 30.21 -18.62 -3.46
CA VAL A 51 29.85 -18.40 -4.85
C VAL A 51 28.32 -18.42 -4.99
N ARG A 52 27.71 -17.24 -5.10
CA ARG A 52 26.27 -17.08 -5.34
C ARG A 52 26.06 -16.35 -6.66
N THR A 53 25.06 -16.79 -7.41
CA THR A 53 24.63 -16.08 -8.61
C THR A 53 23.82 -14.85 -8.21
N MET A 54 23.84 -13.78 -9.01
CA MET A 54 23.00 -12.60 -8.74
C MET A 54 21.51 -12.92 -8.52
N PRO A 55 20.88 -13.85 -9.28
CA PRO A 55 19.51 -14.29 -9.01
C PRO A 55 19.31 -14.90 -7.61
N GLN A 56 20.30 -15.64 -7.07
CA GLN A 56 20.22 -16.23 -5.73
C GLN A 56 20.35 -15.17 -4.64
N ILE A 57 21.23 -14.20 -4.82
CA ILE A 57 21.38 -13.07 -3.89
C ILE A 57 20.09 -12.24 -3.85
N ILE A 58 19.48 -12.00 -5.01
CA ILE A 58 18.19 -11.30 -5.11
C ILE A 58 17.09 -12.15 -4.45
N ALA A 59 17.03 -13.46 -4.71
CA ALA A 59 16.03 -14.34 -4.11
C ALA A 59 16.13 -14.40 -2.58
N GLU A 60 17.34 -14.49 -2.01
CA GLU A 60 17.54 -14.44 -0.56
C GLU A 60 17.17 -13.08 0.02
N ALA A 61 17.55 -11.97 -0.63
CA ALA A 61 17.17 -10.63 -0.18
C ALA A 61 15.64 -10.42 -0.20
N MET A 62 14.95 -11.03 -1.16
CA MET A 62 13.49 -10.96 -1.27
C MET A 62 12.76 -11.71 -0.14
N THR A 63 13.38 -12.71 0.51
CA THR A 63 12.71 -13.46 1.59
C THR A 63 12.46 -12.63 2.85
N THR A 64 13.39 -11.75 3.22
CA THR A 64 13.21 -10.84 4.37
C THR A 64 12.19 -9.74 4.08
N THR A 65 12.20 -9.17 2.87
CA THR A 65 11.27 -8.12 2.44
C THR A 65 9.81 -8.56 2.42
N GLN A 66 9.55 -9.86 2.23
CA GLN A 66 8.18 -10.40 2.19
C GLN A 66 7.46 -10.31 3.54
N TYR A 67 8.15 -10.55 4.66
CA TYR A 67 7.53 -10.53 5.99
C TYR A 67 7.06 -9.12 6.40
N GLU A 68 7.90 -8.10 6.16
CA GLU A 68 7.55 -6.71 6.44
C GLU A 68 6.37 -6.24 5.58
N THR A 69 6.38 -6.59 4.29
CA THR A 69 5.30 -6.25 3.37
C THR A 69 3.98 -6.90 3.78
N VAL A 70 3.99 -8.18 4.15
CA VAL A 70 2.78 -8.90 4.59
C VAL A 70 2.21 -8.28 5.87
N LEU A 71 3.07 -7.91 6.83
CA LEU A 71 2.63 -7.25 8.06
C LEU A 71 1.98 -5.90 7.75
N LEU A 72 2.63 -5.07 6.93
CA LEU A 72 2.10 -3.77 6.51
C LEU A 72 0.78 -3.89 5.77
N VAL A 73 0.66 -4.85 4.83
CA VAL A 73 -0.58 -5.11 4.11
C VAL A 73 -1.69 -5.56 5.06
N SER A 74 -1.38 -6.40 6.06
CA SER A 74 -2.38 -6.83 7.05
C SER A 74 -2.88 -5.67 7.92
N MET A 75 -1.99 -4.78 8.35
CA MET A 75 -2.34 -3.58 9.11
C MET A 75 -3.17 -2.61 8.27
N ALA A 76 -2.80 -2.41 7.01
CA ALA A 76 -3.57 -1.60 6.07
C ALA A 76 -4.98 -2.18 5.86
N ALA A 77 -5.12 -3.50 5.74
CA ALA A 77 -6.41 -4.15 5.64
C ALA A 77 -7.29 -3.91 6.88
N LEU A 78 -6.72 -4.02 8.09
CA LEU A 78 -7.43 -3.71 9.33
C LEU A 78 -7.85 -2.24 9.41
N ALA A 79 -6.98 -1.32 9.01
CA ALA A 79 -7.30 0.11 8.97
C ALA A 79 -8.47 0.40 8.01
N VAL A 80 -8.49 -0.24 6.84
CA VAL A 80 -9.59 -0.13 5.86
C VAL A 80 -10.89 -0.69 6.44
N LEU A 81 -10.84 -1.83 7.14
CA LEU A 81 -12.02 -2.40 7.81
C LEU A 81 -12.56 -1.47 8.88
N LEU A 82 -11.70 -0.92 9.73
CA LEU A 82 -12.10 0.05 10.77
C LEU A 82 -12.70 1.31 10.16
N ALA A 83 -12.12 1.83 9.07
CA ALA A 83 -12.68 2.96 8.34
C ALA A 83 -14.06 2.62 7.75
N ALA A 84 -14.25 1.43 7.19
CA ALA A 84 -15.54 0.97 6.68
C ALA A 84 -16.60 0.87 7.79
N VAL A 85 -16.24 0.32 8.96
CA VAL A 85 -17.15 0.22 10.11
C VAL A 85 -17.50 1.61 10.67
N GLY A 86 -16.52 2.50 10.80
CA GLY A 86 -16.73 3.87 11.28
C GLY A 86 -17.62 4.68 10.33
N THR A 87 -17.36 4.62 9.03
CA THR A 87 -18.19 5.29 8.01
C THR A 87 -19.61 4.72 7.97
N TYR A 88 -19.77 3.40 8.06
CA TYR A 88 -21.09 2.76 8.20
C TYR A 88 -21.82 3.27 9.45
N GLY A 89 -21.16 3.30 10.61
CA GLY A 89 -21.74 3.77 11.87
C GLY A 89 -22.24 5.21 11.76
N VAL A 90 -21.37 6.14 11.35
CA VAL A 90 -21.74 7.55 11.15
C VAL A 90 -22.89 7.69 10.17
N MET A 91 -22.83 7.00 9.02
CA MET A 91 -23.87 7.13 8.00
C MET A 91 -25.20 6.51 8.44
N SER A 92 -25.16 5.39 9.17
CA SER A 92 -26.36 4.76 9.72
C SER A 92 -27.10 5.68 10.69
N THR A 93 -26.36 6.43 11.51
CA THR A 93 -26.93 7.40 12.45
C THR A 93 -27.49 8.62 11.72
N VAL A 94 -26.75 9.19 10.76
CA VAL A 94 -27.20 10.35 9.97
C VAL A 94 -28.46 10.03 9.18
N VAL A 95 -28.50 8.86 8.55
CA VAL A 95 -29.66 8.38 7.80
C VAL A 95 -30.82 8.08 8.76
N GLY A 96 -30.54 7.43 9.90
CA GLY A 96 -31.51 7.15 10.95
C GLY A 96 -32.23 8.41 11.45
N GLN A 97 -31.47 9.47 11.77
CA GLN A 97 -32.01 10.76 12.20
C GLN A 97 -32.86 11.46 11.13
N ARG A 98 -32.58 11.24 9.84
CA ARG A 98 -33.32 11.82 8.72
C ARG A 98 -34.46 10.93 8.21
N THR A 99 -34.65 9.74 8.78
CA THR A 99 -35.69 8.78 8.32
C THR A 99 -37.09 9.40 8.39
N ASN A 100 -37.39 10.22 9.41
CA ASN A 100 -38.68 10.91 9.52
C ASN A 100 -38.90 11.94 8.40
N GLU A 101 -37.91 12.76 8.09
CA GLU A 101 -37.99 13.70 6.95
C GLU A 101 -38.10 12.96 5.61
N ILE A 102 -37.36 11.87 5.46
CA ILE A 102 -37.36 11.02 4.26
C ILE A 102 -38.73 10.34 4.10
N GLY A 103 -39.31 9.84 5.19
CA GLY A 103 -40.64 9.21 5.23
C GLY A 103 -41.74 10.19 4.83
N ILE A 104 -41.71 11.43 5.36
CA ILE A 104 -42.65 12.49 4.97
C ILE A 104 -42.48 12.83 3.48
N ARG A 105 -41.24 12.99 2.99
CA ARG A 105 -40.99 13.24 1.56
C ARG A 105 -41.50 12.11 0.66
N MET A 106 -41.30 10.85 1.05
CA MET A 106 -41.83 9.70 0.30
C MET A 106 -43.36 9.65 0.32
N ALA A 107 -44.00 9.97 1.45
CA ALA A 107 -45.46 10.03 1.56
C ALA A 107 -46.07 11.11 0.65
N VAL A 108 -45.34 12.21 0.40
CA VAL A 108 -45.73 13.27 -0.54
C VAL A 108 -45.35 12.95 -2.00
N GLY A 109 -44.72 11.79 -2.27
CA GLY A 109 -44.42 11.29 -3.61
C GLY A 109 -42.98 11.52 -4.11
N ALA A 110 -42.04 11.85 -3.22
CA ALA A 110 -40.63 12.00 -3.59
C ALA A 110 -40.04 10.68 -4.12
N ARG A 111 -39.20 10.79 -5.17
CA ARG A 111 -38.63 9.60 -5.82
C ARG A 111 -37.47 9.03 -5.00
N PRO A 112 -37.32 7.70 -4.90
CA PRO A 112 -36.19 7.06 -4.21
C PRO A 112 -34.81 7.52 -4.70
N ARG A 113 -34.72 7.96 -5.96
CA ARG A 113 -33.50 8.48 -6.57
C ARG A 113 -33.02 9.80 -5.96
N GLU A 114 -33.92 10.63 -5.45
CA GLU A 114 -33.57 11.91 -4.79
C GLU A 114 -32.95 11.65 -3.41
N ILE A 115 -33.45 10.65 -2.69
CA ILE A 115 -32.92 10.19 -1.40
C ILE A 115 -31.52 9.59 -1.61
N LEU A 116 -31.38 8.73 -2.62
CA LEU A 116 -30.09 8.15 -3.01
C LEU A 116 -29.06 9.26 -3.33
N ALA A 117 -29.44 10.25 -4.14
CA ALA A 117 -28.55 11.35 -4.52
C ALA A 117 -28.12 12.19 -3.31
N MET A 118 -29.03 12.46 -2.37
CA MET A 118 -28.73 13.20 -1.15
C MET A 118 -27.71 12.47 -0.28
N VAL A 119 -27.90 11.16 -0.05
CA VAL A 119 -26.98 10.34 0.73
C VAL A 119 -25.62 10.24 0.05
N VAL A 120 -25.58 9.96 -1.25
CA VAL A 120 -24.32 9.86 -2.01
C VAL A 120 -23.56 11.18 -1.96
N ARG A 121 -24.24 12.33 -2.08
CA ARG A 121 -23.60 13.65 -1.97
C ARG A 121 -22.97 13.86 -0.60
N GLN A 122 -23.64 13.42 0.46
CA GLN A 122 -23.15 13.56 1.83
C GLN A 122 -21.96 12.63 2.10
N ALA A 123 -22.03 11.39 1.63
CA ALA A 123 -20.91 10.45 1.67
C ALA A 123 -19.70 10.99 0.88
N PHE A 124 -19.94 11.54 -0.32
CA PHE A 124 -18.89 12.12 -1.16
C PHE A 124 -18.19 13.31 -0.48
N LEU A 125 -18.94 14.22 0.15
CA LEU A 125 -18.37 15.33 0.91
C LEU A 125 -17.49 14.84 2.06
N LEU A 126 -17.95 13.82 2.80
CA LEU A 126 -17.18 13.23 3.91
C LEU A 126 -15.87 12.61 3.41
N VAL A 127 -15.92 11.86 2.30
CA VAL A 127 -14.74 11.26 1.66
C VAL A 127 -13.76 12.34 1.20
N MET A 128 -14.25 13.39 0.53
CA MET A 128 -13.39 14.47 0.04
C MET A 128 -12.68 15.20 1.18
N ILE A 129 -13.37 15.50 2.27
CA ILE A 129 -12.76 16.09 3.47
C ILE A 129 -11.70 15.13 4.04
N GLY A 130 -12.03 13.85 4.16
CA GLY A 130 -11.09 12.82 4.62
C GLY A 130 -9.83 12.72 3.76
N ILE A 131 -9.96 12.79 2.43
CA ILE A 131 -8.83 12.76 1.49
C ILE A 131 -7.94 13.99 1.69
N VAL A 132 -8.52 15.19 1.76
CA VAL A 132 -7.76 16.44 1.92
C VAL A 132 -7.01 16.44 3.25
N VAL A 133 -7.69 16.08 4.35
CA VAL A 133 -7.07 15.99 5.68
C VAL A 133 -6.00 14.89 5.71
N GLY A 134 -6.27 13.74 5.10
CA GLY A 134 -5.34 12.62 5.01
C GLY A 134 -4.07 12.97 4.24
N TRP A 135 -4.19 13.66 3.11
CA TRP A 135 -3.04 14.14 2.33
C TRP A 135 -2.22 15.17 3.11
N GLY A 136 -2.89 16.09 3.81
CA GLY A 136 -2.22 17.05 4.70
C GLY A 136 -1.45 16.35 5.83
N GLY A 137 -2.06 15.35 6.47
CA GLY A 137 -1.42 14.54 7.51
C GLY A 137 -0.26 13.70 6.97
N ALA A 138 -0.41 13.09 5.79
CA ALA A 138 0.64 12.32 5.13
C ALA A 138 1.85 13.20 4.79
N ALA A 139 1.63 14.40 4.24
CA ALA A 139 2.70 15.35 3.96
C ALA A 139 3.42 15.80 5.25
N GLY A 140 2.67 16.03 6.32
CA GLY A 140 3.24 16.38 7.64
C GLY A 140 4.10 15.25 8.22
N ALA A 141 3.60 14.01 8.17
CA ALA A 141 4.33 12.84 8.64
C ALA A 141 5.58 12.56 7.79
N ALA A 142 5.47 12.68 6.46
CA ALA A 142 6.59 12.53 5.54
C ALA A 142 7.71 13.53 5.86
N LYS A 143 7.36 14.80 6.08
CA LYS A 143 8.32 15.84 6.50
C LYS A 143 8.99 15.54 7.85
N ALA A 144 8.26 14.99 8.81
CA ALA A 144 8.82 14.67 10.11
C ALA A 144 9.88 13.55 10.01
N ILE A 145 9.62 12.55 9.16
CA ILE A 145 10.48 11.38 8.97
C ILE A 145 11.62 11.67 7.97
N GLU A 146 11.48 12.66 7.09
CA GLU A 146 12.54 13.10 6.16
C GLU A 146 13.84 13.45 6.90
N SER A 147 13.74 13.97 8.13
CA SER A 147 14.90 14.26 8.99
C SER A 147 15.66 13.01 9.46
N LEU A 148 15.04 11.83 9.38
CA LEU A 148 15.55 10.53 9.81
C LEU A 148 15.91 9.61 8.64
N LEU A 149 15.33 9.79 7.46
CA LEU A 149 15.43 8.86 6.33
C LEU A 149 15.85 9.59 5.05
N PHE A 150 17.13 9.51 4.71
CA PHE A 150 17.66 10.00 3.43
C PHE A 150 17.02 9.22 2.26
N HIS A 151 16.59 9.95 1.21
CA HIS A 151 16.31 9.47 -0.16
C HIS A 151 14.94 8.83 -0.51
N VAL A 152 13.86 8.98 0.27
CA VAL A 152 12.51 8.54 -0.19
C VAL A 152 11.79 9.70 -0.90
N PRO A 153 11.42 9.58 -2.20
CA PRO A 153 10.61 10.59 -2.86
C PRO A 153 9.25 10.70 -2.16
N PRO A 154 8.88 11.89 -1.65
CA PRO A 154 7.84 12.01 -0.62
C PRO A 154 6.42 11.74 -1.09
N PHE A 155 6.13 11.81 -2.40
CA PHE A 155 4.78 11.67 -2.94
C PHE A 155 4.83 11.12 -4.37
N ASP A 156 4.34 9.89 -4.58
CA ASP A 156 4.03 9.38 -5.90
C ASP A 156 2.56 9.67 -6.24
N PRO A 157 2.26 10.53 -7.24
CA PRO A 157 0.90 10.89 -7.61
C PRO A 157 0.03 9.69 -7.98
N VAL A 158 0.64 8.66 -8.57
CA VAL A 158 -0.10 7.45 -9.00
C VAL A 158 -0.57 6.67 -7.78
N THR A 159 0.32 6.46 -6.81
CA THR A 159 -0.03 5.80 -5.54
C THR A 159 -1.09 6.60 -4.77
N CYS A 160 -0.95 7.93 -4.67
CA CYS A 160 -1.95 8.77 -3.99
C CYS A 160 -3.32 8.72 -4.66
N ALA A 161 -3.36 8.80 -6.00
CA ALA A 161 -4.61 8.68 -6.75
C ALA A 161 -5.25 7.29 -6.55
N GLY A 162 -4.44 6.22 -6.58
CA GLY A 162 -4.89 4.85 -6.35
C GLY A 162 -5.49 4.64 -4.96
N VAL A 163 -4.82 5.12 -3.91
CA VAL A 163 -5.31 5.03 -2.52
C VAL A 163 -6.60 5.83 -2.34
N SER A 164 -6.66 7.06 -2.87
CA SER A 164 -7.88 7.87 -2.81
C SER A 164 -9.06 7.20 -3.52
N ALA A 165 -8.83 6.61 -4.69
CA ALA A 165 -9.86 5.87 -5.42
C ALA A 165 -10.33 4.62 -4.66
N MET A 166 -9.40 3.87 -4.07
CA MET A 166 -9.72 2.70 -3.25
C MET A 166 -10.56 3.09 -2.03
N LEU A 167 -10.18 4.12 -1.29
CA LEU A 167 -10.95 4.60 -0.14
C LEU A 167 -12.34 5.11 -0.52
N ALA A 168 -12.46 5.78 -1.67
CA ALA A 168 -13.76 6.20 -2.20
C ALA A 168 -14.66 4.99 -2.50
N LEU A 169 -14.13 3.93 -3.11
CA LEU A 169 -14.87 2.69 -3.36
C LEU A 169 -15.31 2.02 -2.06
N VAL A 170 -14.43 1.95 -1.06
CA VAL A 170 -14.76 1.38 0.27
C VAL A 170 -15.87 2.19 0.94
N ALA A 171 -15.79 3.52 0.92
CA ALA A 171 -16.81 4.39 1.50
C ALA A 171 -18.17 4.23 0.79
N LEU A 172 -18.18 4.14 -0.54
CA LEU A 172 -19.40 3.87 -1.31
C LEU A 172 -20.00 2.51 -0.96
N ALA A 173 -19.16 1.47 -0.85
CA ALA A 173 -19.60 0.13 -0.46
C ALA A 173 -20.19 0.13 0.97
N ALA A 174 -19.54 0.80 1.93
CA ALA A 174 -20.02 0.93 3.30
C ALA A 174 -21.37 1.69 3.37
N CYS A 175 -21.55 2.72 2.53
CA CYS A 175 -22.79 3.50 2.47
C CYS A 175 -23.94 2.78 1.75
N TRP A 176 -23.68 1.74 0.96
CA TRP A 176 -24.70 1.04 0.19
C TRP A 176 -25.77 0.37 1.07
N ILE A 177 -25.34 -0.20 2.20
CA ILE A 177 -26.20 -0.89 3.17
C ILE A 177 -27.20 0.08 3.85
N PRO A 178 -26.78 1.17 4.51
CA PRO A 178 -27.71 2.09 5.17
C PRO A 178 -28.66 2.77 4.17
N VAL A 179 -28.21 3.04 2.94
CA VAL A 179 -29.10 3.56 1.87
C VAL A 179 -30.19 2.56 1.51
N ARG A 180 -29.82 1.31 1.23
CA ARG A 180 -30.81 0.26 0.96
C ARG A 180 -31.78 0.09 2.11
N ARG A 181 -31.29 0.21 3.36
CA ARG A 181 -32.14 0.13 4.55
C ARG A 181 -33.15 1.28 4.58
N ALA A 182 -32.72 2.53 4.33
CA ALA A 182 -33.61 3.70 4.28
C ALA A 182 -34.67 3.61 3.17
N MET A 183 -34.30 3.10 1.99
CA MET A 183 -35.25 2.90 0.89
C MET A 183 -36.26 1.78 1.14
N ARG A 184 -35.97 0.87 2.08
CA ARG A 184 -36.85 -0.24 2.47
C ARG A 184 -37.73 0.08 3.68
N VAL A 185 -37.54 1.23 4.34
CA VAL A 185 -38.44 1.64 5.41
C VAL A 185 -39.78 1.98 4.76
N ASP A 186 -40.75 1.11 4.99
CA ASP A 186 -42.11 1.27 4.51
C ASP A 186 -42.73 2.52 5.15
N PRO A 187 -43.17 3.53 4.37
CA PRO A 187 -43.75 4.76 4.89
C PRO A 187 -44.98 4.53 5.78
N MET A 188 -45.61 3.35 5.68
CA MET A 188 -46.74 2.93 6.50
C MET A 188 -46.37 2.54 7.95
N VAL A 189 -45.10 2.21 8.24
CA VAL A 189 -44.64 1.94 9.62
C VAL A 189 -44.37 3.25 10.37
N ALA A 190 -43.90 4.29 9.67
CA ALA A 190 -43.65 5.60 10.26
C ALA A 190 -44.93 6.32 10.74
N LEU A 191 -46.11 5.93 10.25
CA LEU A 191 -47.40 6.45 10.70
C LEU A 191 -48.05 5.63 11.84
N ARG A 192 -47.45 4.52 12.27
CA ARG A 192 -48.07 3.58 13.22
C ARG A 192 -47.47 3.63 14.63
N ASP A 193 -46.41 4.42 14.81
CA ASP A 193 -45.74 4.68 16.11
C ASP A 193 -46.13 6.04 16.72
N GLU A 194 -47.21 6.67 16.23
CA GLU A 194 -47.82 7.88 16.81
C GLU A 194 -49.31 7.64 17.08
#